data_AF-A0A4R9VC82-F1
#
_entry.id   AF-A0A4R9VC82-F1
#
_cell.length_a   1.000
_cell.length_b   1.000
_cell.length_c   1.000
_cell.angle_alpha   90.00
_cell.angle_beta   90.00
_cell.angle_gamma   90.00
#
_symmetry.space_group_name_H-M   'P 1'
#
loop_
_entity.id
_entity.type
_entity.pdbx_description
1 polymer ?
#
loop_
_entity_poly.entity_id
_entity_poly.type
_entity_poly.pdbx_seq_one_letter_code
_entity_poly.pdbx_strand_id
1 'polypeptide(L)'
;YNEHYHALSGHDMVEALKGAISTNEVNAAMGIICATPTAGSSGTIPGILFKLEKTHGLTQAQMIDFLFAAALCGKIIANNASVAGAIGGCQAEVG
;
A
#
# COMPACT_ATOMS: atom_id res chain seq x y z
N TYR A 1 -19.68 2.59 -19.72
CA TYR A 1 -18.57 1.69 -19.33
C TYR A 1 -18.92 0.77 -18.15
N ASN A 2 -20.04 0.97 -17.44
CA ASN A 2 -20.47 0.06 -16.37
C ASN A 2 -21.80 -0.63 -16.72
N GLU A 3 -21.91 -1.18 -17.92
CA GLU A 3 -23.17 -1.79 -18.41
C GLU A 3 -23.48 -3.14 -17.73
N HIS A 4 -22.53 -3.70 -16.97
CA HIS A 4 -22.67 -5.00 -16.28
C HIS A 4 -22.20 -5.01 -14.81
N TYR A 5 -22.09 -3.86 -14.14
CA TYR A 5 -21.57 -3.78 -12.75
C TYR A 5 -20.18 -4.42 -12.54
N HIS A 6 -19.40 -4.55 -13.61
CA HIS A 6 -18.07 -5.16 -13.58
C HIS A 6 -17.04 -4.09 -13.86
N ALA A 7 -16.22 -3.80 -12.85
CA ALA A 7 -15.07 -2.93 -13.02
C ALA A 7 -14.05 -3.61 -13.94
N LEU A 8 -13.38 -2.84 -14.81
CA LEU A 8 -12.33 -3.33 -15.71
C LEU A 8 -11.25 -4.12 -15.01
N SER A 9 -10.91 -3.68 -13.81
CA SER A 9 -9.88 -4.26 -12.97
C SER A 9 -10.40 -5.29 -11.97
N GLY A 10 -11.68 -5.65 -12.06
CA GLY A 10 -12.36 -6.51 -11.08
C GLY A 10 -12.61 -5.79 -9.75
N HIS A 11 -13.38 -6.45 -8.87
CA HIS A 11 -13.69 -5.91 -7.54
C HIS A 11 -12.51 -5.99 -6.57
N ASP A 12 -11.62 -6.95 -6.76
CA ASP A 12 -10.40 -7.13 -5.96
C ASP A 12 -9.51 -5.89 -5.93
N MET A 13 -9.33 -5.24 -7.09
CA MET A 13 -8.53 -4.01 -7.17
C MET A 13 -9.24 -2.86 -6.45
N VAL A 14 -10.56 -2.76 -6.57
CA VAL A 14 -11.36 -1.71 -5.93
C VAL A 14 -11.31 -1.86 -4.41
N GLU A 15 -11.37 -3.08 -3.87
CA GLU A 15 -11.26 -3.30 -2.42
C GLU A 15 -9.87 -2.97 -1.87
N ALA A 16 -8.80 -3.32 -2.60
CA ALA A 16 -7.44 -2.90 -2.22
C ALA A 16 -7.30 -1.37 -2.25
N LEU A 17 -7.83 -0.73 -3.29
CA LEU A 17 -7.80 0.72 -3.46
C LEU A 17 -8.57 1.43 -2.35
N LYS A 18 -9.74 0.91 -1.93
CA LYS A 18 -10.49 1.45 -0.80
C LYS A 18 -9.65 1.50 0.47
N GLY A 19 -8.96 0.42 0.80
CA GLY A 19 -8.06 0.38 1.96
C GLY A 19 -6.94 1.42 1.87
N ALA A 20 -6.29 1.52 0.70
CA ALA A 20 -5.22 2.48 0.48
C ALA A 20 -5.69 3.95 0.57
N ILE A 21 -6.83 4.27 -0.06
CA ILE A 21 -7.42 5.61 0.00
C ILE A 21 -7.81 5.97 1.42
N SER A 22 -8.44 5.06 2.18
CA SER A 22 -8.80 5.33 3.57
C SER A 22 -7.58 5.70 4.43
N THR A 23 -6.44 5.02 4.27
CA THR A 23 -5.21 5.38 4.98
C THR A 23 -4.67 6.74 4.51
N ASN A 24 -4.67 6.99 3.20
CA ASN A 24 -4.19 8.25 2.65
C ASN A 24 -5.08 9.45 3.02
N GLU A 25 -6.39 9.25 3.22
CA GLU A 25 -7.30 10.28 3.74
C GLU A 25 -6.95 10.64 5.19
N VAL A 26 -6.63 9.67 6.04
CA VAL A 26 -6.14 9.93 7.40
C VAL A 26 -4.81 10.69 7.36
N ASN A 27 -3.89 10.32 6.48
CA ASN A 27 -2.65 11.07 6.27
C ASN A 27 -2.92 12.52 5.84
N ALA A 28 -3.81 12.73 4.85
CA ALA A 28 -4.18 14.06 4.37
C ALA A 28 -4.87 14.92 5.44
N ALA A 29 -5.63 14.28 6.34
CA ALA A 29 -6.25 14.92 7.50
C ALA A 29 -5.28 15.15 8.67
N MET A 30 -3.97 14.93 8.48
CA MET A 30 -2.92 15.05 9.51
C MET A 30 -3.18 14.15 10.72
N GLY A 31 -3.83 13.01 10.50
CA GLY A 31 -4.04 11.97 11.50
C GLY A 31 -2.78 11.14 11.77
N ILE A 32 -2.93 10.14 12.64
CA ILE A 32 -1.82 9.22 12.96
C ILE A 32 -1.72 8.16 11.87
N ILE A 33 -0.55 8.06 11.24
CA ILE A 33 -0.25 7.09 10.19
C ILE A 33 1.08 6.40 10.43
N CYS A 34 1.27 5.24 9.80
CA CYS A 34 2.55 4.55 9.71
C CYS A 34 3.13 4.79 8.30
N ALA A 35 4.35 5.30 8.21
CA ALA A 35 4.99 5.56 6.93
C ALA A 35 5.44 4.25 6.25
N THR A 36 5.21 4.12 4.94
CA THR A 36 5.58 2.91 4.18
C THR A 36 6.01 3.19 2.73
N PRO A 37 7.24 3.68 2.46
CA PRO A 37 8.27 4.16 3.40
C PRO A 37 8.10 5.64 3.81
N THR A 38 7.24 6.40 3.15
CA THR A 38 6.95 7.81 3.48
C THR A 38 5.50 7.99 3.92
N ALA A 39 5.15 9.20 4.34
CA ALA A 39 3.77 9.55 4.64
C ALA A 39 2.89 9.47 3.37
N GLY A 40 3.40 9.92 2.23
CA GLY A 40 2.67 9.94 0.95
C GLY A 40 2.30 8.55 0.41
N SER A 41 3.10 7.53 0.74
CA SER A 41 2.88 6.13 0.34
C SER A 41 2.29 5.24 1.44
N SER A 42 1.86 5.83 2.56
CA SER A 42 1.40 5.11 3.76
C SER A 42 0.21 4.17 3.52
N GLY A 43 -0.61 4.41 2.50
CA GLY A 43 -1.76 3.56 2.16
C GLY A 43 -1.44 2.30 1.36
N THR A 44 -0.30 2.21 0.68
CA THR A 44 -0.01 1.12 -0.28
C THR A 44 0.05 -0.25 0.39
N ILE A 45 0.87 -0.37 1.44
CA ILE A 45 1.05 -1.61 2.20
C ILE A 45 -0.25 -2.06 2.90
N PRO A 46 -0.94 -1.23 3.71
CA PRO A 46 -2.16 -1.66 4.38
C PRO A 46 -3.31 -1.97 3.40
N GLY A 47 -3.43 -1.24 2.29
CA GLY A 47 -4.45 -1.51 1.27
C GLY A 47 -4.34 -2.93 0.69
N ILE A 48 -3.12 -3.38 0.39
CA ILE A 48 -2.88 -4.74 -0.11
C ILE A 48 -2.98 -5.78 1.01
N LEU A 49 -2.37 -5.53 2.17
CA LEU A 49 -2.32 -6.48 3.27
C LEU A 49 -3.73 -6.84 3.77
N PHE A 50 -4.57 -5.85 4.04
CA PHE A 50 -5.94 -6.09 4.53
C PHE A 50 -6.86 -6.66 3.45
N LYS A 51 -6.59 -6.37 2.16
CA LYS A 51 -7.27 -7.07 1.06
C LYS A 51 -6.92 -8.54 1.07
N LEU A 52 -5.63 -8.88 1.13
CA LEU A 52 -5.16 -10.26 1.09
C LEU A 52 -5.61 -11.05 2.34
N GLU A 53 -5.58 -10.43 3.51
CA GLU A 53 -6.13 -11.00 4.74
C GLU A 53 -7.58 -11.45 4.53
N LYS A 54 -8.43 -10.57 3.99
CA LYS A 54 -9.85 -10.87 3.75
C LYS A 54 -10.07 -11.90 2.65
N THR A 55 -9.33 -11.83 1.53
CA THR A 55 -9.56 -12.73 0.38
C THR A 55 -8.92 -14.11 0.53
N HIS A 56 -7.84 -14.23 1.30
CA HIS A 56 -7.09 -15.48 1.46
C HIS A 56 -7.07 -16.03 2.89
N GLY A 57 -7.72 -15.35 3.85
CA GLY A 57 -7.76 -15.79 5.25
C GLY A 57 -6.36 -15.88 5.86
N LEU A 58 -5.52 -14.87 5.61
CA LEU A 58 -4.14 -14.90 6.08
C LEU A 58 -4.07 -15.00 7.61
N THR A 59 -3.18 -15.86 8.08
CA THR A 59 -2.83 -15.91 9.51
C THR A 59 -2.00 -14.69 9.89
N GLN A 60 -2.00 -14.33 11.18
CA GLN A 60 -1.13 -13.26 11.69
C GLN A 60 0.35 -13.48 11.33
N ALA A 61 0.82 -14.74 11.39
CA ALA A 61 2.19 -15.08 10.99
C ALA A 61 2.47 -14.73 9.52
N GLN A 62 1.57 -15.07 8.61
CA GLN A 62 1.70 -14.74 7.19
C GLN A 62 1.63 -13.23 6.93
N MET A 63 0.84 -12.48 7.71
CA MET A 63 0.81 -11.02 7.64
C MET A 63 2.15 -10.40 8.09
N ILE A 64 2.76 -10.96 9.14
CA ILE A 64 4.10 -10.55 9.59
C ILE A 64 5.15 -10.88 8.52
N ASP A 65 5.10 -12.08 7.93
CA ASP A 65 6.01 -12.48 6.85
C ASP A 65 5.87 -11.56 5.63
N PHE A 66 4.64 -11.15 5.28
CA PHE A 66 4.40 -10.17 4.23
C PHE A 66 5.11 -8.84 4.53
N LEU A 67 5.02 -8.34 5.76
CA LEU A 67 5.68 -7.09 6.15
C LEU A 67 7.22 -7.23 6.11
N PHE A 68 7.78 -8.38 6.51
CA PHE A 68 9.21 -8.63 6.39
C PHE A 68 9.67 -8.70 4.94
N ALA A 69 8.91 -9.36 4.07
CA ALA A 69 9.21 -9.43 2.64
C ALA A 69 9.18 -8.03 2.00
N ALA A 70 8.14 -7.22 2.31
CA ALA A 70 8.03 -5.85 1.84
C ALA A 70 9.18 -4.97 2.34
N ALA A 71 9.55 -5.09 3.62
CA ALA A 71 10.66 -4.35 4.21
C ALA A 71 12.01 -4.72 3.58
N LEU A 72 12.22 -5.99 3.22
CA LEU A 72 13.44 -6.41 2.53
C LEU A 72 13.55 -5.77 1.14
N CYS A 73 12.46 -5.76 0.37
CA CYS A 73 12.40 -5.05 -0.92
C CYS A 73 12.70 -3.56 -0.74
N GLY A 74 12.05 -2.91 0.23
CA GLY A 74 12.28 -1.50 0.56
C GLY A 74 13.74 -1.22 0.94
N LYS A 75 14.38 -2.10 1.71
CA LYS A 75 15.80 -1.97 2.10
C LYS A 75 16.74 -2.07 0.89
N ILE A 76 16.47 -2.97 -0.04
CA ILE A 76 17.26 -3.08 -1.28
C ILE A 76 17.17 -1.78 -2.08
N ILE A 77 15.97 -1.21 -2.22
CA ILE A 77 15.76 0.06 -2.93
C ILE A 77 16.46 1.21 -2.21
N ALA A 78 16.25 1.35 -0.90
CA ALA A 78 16.80 2.44 -0.10
C ALA A 78 18.34 2.44 -0.03
N ASN A 79 18.99 1.30 -0.21
CA ASN A 79 20.45 1.22 -0.27
C ASN A 79 21.03 1.70 -1.62
N ASN A 80 20.22 1.76 -2.67
CA ASN A 80 20.67 2.09 -4.03
C ASN A 80 20.02 3.36 -4.59
N ALA A 81 18.95 3.86 -3.97
CA ALA A 81 18.19 5.01 -4.43
C ALA A 81 17.61 5.79 -3.24
N SER A 82 17.30 7.07 -3.47
CA SER A 82 16.55 7.87 -2.51
C SER A 82 15.12 7.35 -2.41
N VAL A 83 14.60 7.24 -1.18
CA VAL A 83 13.18 6.97 -0.88
C VAL A 83 12.41 8.24 -0.52
N ALA A 84 13.07 9.41 -0.59
CA ALA A 84 12.41 10.69 -0.44
C ALA A 84 11.87 11.15 -1.78
N GLY A 85 10.57 11.38 -1.86
CA GLY A 85 9.87 11.85 -3.04
C GLY A 85 10.19 13.30 -3.36
N ALA A 86 10.62 14.08 -2.37
CA ALA A 86 11.22 15.39 -2.60
C ALA A 86 12.48 15.33 -3.49
N ILE A 87 13.17 14.19 -3.54
CA ILE A 87 14.39 13.98 -4.33
C ILE A 87 14.09 13.14 -5.58
N GLY A 88 13.39 12.02 -5.42
CA GLY A 88 13.17 11.04 -6.47
C GLY A 88 11.80 11.07 -7.13
N GLY A 89 10.91 11.99 -6.73
CA GLY A 89 9.52 12.04 -7.19
C GLY A 89 8.64 10.92 -6.63
N CYS A 90 7.39 10.83 -7.09
CA CYS A 90 6.42 9.85 -6.59
C CYS A 90 6.90 8.39 -6.77
N GLN A 91 7.63 8.10 -7.85
CA GLN A 91 8.23 6.80 -8.12
C GLN A 91 9.26 6.33 -7.08
N ALA A 92 9.78 7.24 -6.25
CA ALA A 92 10.71 6.91 -5.18
C ALA A 92 10.01 6.55 -3.86
N GLU A 93 8.72 6.88 -3.74
CA GLU A 93 7.94 6.63 -2.53
C GLU A 93 6.81 5.61 -2.76
N VAL A 94 5.96 5.88 -3.76
CA VAL A 94 4.76 5.10 -4.07
C VAL A 94 5.06 3.96 -5.04
N GLY A 95 6.04 4.16 -5.92
CA GLY A 95 6.49 3.15 -6.90
C GLY A 95 7.20 1.98 -6.24
#